data_AF-A0AAU9RMW8-F1
#
_entry.id   AF-A0AAU9RMW8-F1
#
_cell.length_a   1.000
_cell.length_b   1.000
_cell.length_c   1.000
_cell.angle_alpha   90.00
_cell.angle_beta   90.00
_cell.angle_gamma   90.00
#
_symmetry.space_group_name_H-M   'P 1'
#
loop_
_entity.id
_entity.type
_entity.pdbx_description
1 polymer ?
#
loop_
_entity_poly.entity_id
_entity_poly.type
_entity_poly.pdbx_seq_one_letter_code
_entity_poly.pdbx_strand_id
1 'polypeptide(L)'
;MWAIDPNFSYAFCVKSLESDPQSKTATNLQRLLIASIKNSANINIYLSAAFDAPTDCEDGFKEIQQAKSPITNKNNILTQMIFIPLALSNM
;
A
#
# COMPACT_ATOMS: atom_id res chain seq x y z
N MET A 1 17.68 15.64 -11.00
CA MET A 1 17.44 15.62 -9.55
C MET A 1 16.39 16.67 -9.25
N TRP A 2 15.14 16.28 -8.98
CA TRP A 2 14.13 17.25 -8.57
C TRP A 2 14.22 17.37 -7.05
N ALA A 3 14.72 18.52 -6.58
CA ALA A 3 14.61 18.86 -5.17
C ALA A 3 13.14 19.17 -4.90
N ILE A 4 12.39 18.19 -4.38
CA ILE A 4 11.05 18.43 -3.86
C ILE A 4 11.24 19.23 -2.58
N ASP A 5 10.79 20.49 -2.58
CA ASP A 5 10.76 21.29 -1.36
C ASP A 5 9.93 20.54 -0.30
N PRO A 6 10.51 20.19 0.87
CA PRO A 6 9.80 19.42 1.90
C PRO A 6 8.56 20.14 2.44
N ASN A 7 8.58 21.48 2.46
CA ASN A 7 7.46 22.31 2.90
C ASN A 7 6.33 22.33 1.87
N PHE A 8 6.66 22.33 0.57
CA PHE A 8 5.66 22.16 -0.49
C PHE A 8 4.97 20.79 -0.38
N SER A 9 5.73 19.73 -0.14
CA SER A 9 5.19 18.37 0.04
C SER A 9 4.27 18.26 1.27
N TYR A 10 4.68 18.84 2.40
CA TYR A 10 3.87 18.83 3.63
C TYR A 10 2.58 19.64 3.47
N ALA A 11 2.65 20.86 2.93
CA ALA A 11 1.48 21.70 2.72
C ALA A 11 0.48 21.08 1.72
N PHE A 12 1.00 20.45 0.66
CA PHE A 12 0.19 19.67 -0.27
C PHE A 12 -0.50 18.49 0.43
N CYS A 13 0.25 17.72 1.22
CA CYS A 13 -0.28 16.59 1.98
C CYS A 13 -1.41 17.00 2.93
N VAL A 14 -1.20 18.06 3.72
CA VAL A 14 -2.22 18.59 4.65
C VAL A 14 -3.46 19.05 3.88
N LYS A 15 -3.32 19.81 2.79
CA LYS A 15 -4.46 20.26 1.99
C LYS A 15 -5.24 19.12 1.36
N SER A 16 -4.56 18.11 0.83
CA SER A 16 -5.20 16.91 0.31
C SER A 16 -5.99 16.21 1.43
N LEU A 17 -5.37 15.98 2.60
CA LEU A 17 -6.03 15.34 3.75
C LEU A 17 -7.26 16.13 4.21
N GLU A 18 -7.16 17.46 4.31
CA GLU A 18 -8.26 18.33 4.70
C GLU A 18 -9.42 18.38 3.69
N SER A 19 -9.17 17.99 2.44
CA SER A 19 -10.22 17.91 1.41
C SER A 19 -11.17 16.73 1.61
N ASP A 20 -10.75 15.69 2.33
CA ASP A 20 -11.59 14.54 2.70
C ASP A 20 -12.26 14.77 4.08
N PRO A 21 -13.60 14.87 4.16
CA PRO A 21 -14.32 14.98 5.43
C PRO A 21 -14.07 13.82 6.41
N GLN A 22 -13.72 12.63 5.93
CA GLN A 22 -13.38 11.49 6.79
C GLN A 22 -12.06 11.68 7.52
N SER A 23 -11.08 12.36 6.90
CA SER A 23 -9.82 12.72 7.57
C SER A 23 -10.07 13.59 8.81
N LYS A 24 -11.05 14.50 8.73
CA LYS A 24 -11.40 15.42 9.83
C LYS A 24 -12.19 14.75 10.97
N THR A 25 -12.83 13.62 10.69
CA THR A 25 -13.78 12.96 11.60
C THR A 25 -13.31 11.57 12.03
N ALA A 26 -12.05 11.23 11.74
CA ALA A 26 -11.45 9.96 12.16
C ALA A 26 -11.32 9.90 13.69
N THR A 27 -12.16 9.09 14.33
CA THR A 27 -12.17 8.90 15.80
C THR A 27 -11.41 7.65 16.26
N ASN A 28 -10.91 6.84 15.33
CA ASN A 28 -10.14 5.64 15.61
C ASN A 28 -9.08 5.37 14.52
N LEU A 29 -8.15 4.47 14.84
CA LEU A 29 -7.02 4.13 13.96
C LEU A 29 -7.47 3.58 12.60
N GLN A 30 -8.56 2.80 12.56
CA GLN A 30 -9.08 2.24 11.32
C GLN A 30 -9.57 3.34 10.36
N ARG A 31 -10.31 4.33 10.86
CA ARG A 31 -10.78 5.47 10.05
C ARG A 31 -9.65 6.37 9.60
N LEU A 32 -8.66 6.60 10.48
CA LEU A 32 -7.48 7.37 10.14
C LEU A 32 -6.67 6.68 9.02
N LEU A 33 -6.52 5.35 9.09
CA LEU A 33 -5.87 4.56 8.06
C LEU A 33 -6.61 4.67 6.72
N ILE A 34 -7.93 4.51 6.71
CA ILE A 34 -8.75 4.62 5.49
C ILE A 34 -8.59 6.00 4.84
N ALA A 35 -8.72 7.07 5.62
CA ALA A 35 -8.58 8.44 5.12
C ALA A 35 -7.18 8.70 4.54
N SER A 36 -6.14 8.19 5.21
CA SER A 36 -4.75 8.31 4.74
C SER A 36 -4.52 7.57 3.43
N ILE A 37 -5.09 6.36 3.29
CA ILE A 37 -5.00 5.55 2.07
C ILE A 37 -5.77 6.24 0.94
N LYS A 38 -7.03 6.62 1.15
CA LYS A 38 -7.86 7.28 0.12
C LYS A 38 -7.25 8.54 -0.44
N ASN A 39 -6.58 9.31 0.41
CA ASN A 39 -5.96 10.56 0.02
C ASN A 39 -4.62 10.40 -0.71
N SER A 40 -4.08 9.18 -0.80
CA SER A 40 -2.85 8.90 -1.53
C SER A 40 -3.15 8.49 -2.97
N ALA A 41 -2.91 9.41 -3.91
CA ALA A 41 -3.29 9.28 -5.32
C ALA A 41 -2.82 7.98 -6.03
N ASN A 42 -1.70 7.41 -5.58
CA ASN A 42 -1.06 6.26 -6.22
C ASN A 42 -0.96 5.03 -5.32
N ILE A 43 -1.57 5.05 -4.12
CA ILE A 43 -1.37 3.96 -3.16
C ILE A 43 -1.87 2.63 -3.68
N ASN A 44 -2.99 2.61 -4.41
CA ASN A 44 -3.52 1.39 -5.01
C ASN A 44 -2.52 0.78 -5.99
N ILE A 45 -1.92 1.61 -6.85
CA ILE A 45 -0.91 1.19 -7.83
C ILE A 45 0.31 0.59 -7.12
N TYR A 46 0.82 1.26 -6.08
CA TYR A 46 1.98 0.78 -5.35
C TYR A 46 1.69 -0.49 -4.54
N LEU A 47 0.52 -0.58 -3.92
CA LEU A 47 0.10 -1.76 -3.16
C LEU A 47 -0.15 -2.95 -4.08
N SER A 48 -0.73 -2.76 -5.27
CA SER A 48 -0.86 -3.82 -6.29
C SER A 48 0.51 -4.33 -6.72
N ALA A 49 1.42 -3.44 -7.13
CA ALA A 49 2.77 -3.86 -7.54
C ALA A 49 3.53 -4.56 -6.41
N ALA A 50 3.38 -4.09 -5.17
CA ALA A 50 3.99 -4.73 -4.01
C ALA A 50 3.35 -6.08 -3.67
N PHE A 51 2.05 -6.24 -3.95
CA PHE A 51 1.32 -7.49 -3.78
C PHE A 51 1.73 -8.53 -4.83
N ASP A 52 1.93 -8.10 -6.08
CA ASP A 52 2.28 -8.97 -7.21
C ASP A 52 3.67 -9.59 -7.03
N ALA A 53 4.65 -8.84 -6.52
CA ALA A 53 6.03 -9.30 -6.36
C ALA A 53 6.22 -10.62 -5.57
N PRO A 54 5.65 -10.81 -4.36
CA PRO A 54 5.75 -12.09 -3.65
C PRO A 54 4.97 -13.22 -4.34
N THR A 55 3.84 -12.94 -4.99
CA THR A 55 3.08 -13.94 -5.77
C THR A 55 3.84 -14.41 -7.00
N ASP A 56 4.37 -13.49 -7.80
CA ASP A 56 5.20 -13.79 -8.97
C ASP A 56 6.44 -14.59 -8.58
N CYS A 57 7.04 -14.26 -7.42
CA CYS A 57 8.16 -15.02 -6.88
C CYS A 57 7.75 -16.48 -6.58
N GLU A 58 6.65 -16.70 -5.89
CA GLU A 58 6.18 -18.07 -5.60
C GLU A 58 5.80 -18.83 -6.88
N ASP A 59 5.18 -18.15 -7.85
CA ASP A 59 4.78 -18.77 -9.11
C ASP A 59 6.01 -19.16 -9.96
N GLY A 60 7.02 -18.29 -10.03
CA GLY A 60 8.29 -18.63 -10.69
C GLY A 60 8.99 -19.84 -10.07
N PHE A 61 8.93 -20.03 -8.75
CA PHE A 61 9.46 -21.23 -8.11
C PHE A 61 8.62 -22.49 -8.42
N LYS A 62 7.28 -22.38 -8.46
CA LYS A 62 6.41 -23.50 -8.85
C LYS A 62 6.65 -23.95 -10.29
N GLU A 63 6.88 -23.00 -11.19
CA GLU A 63 7.19 -23.27 -12.60
C GLU A 63 8.53 -24.00 -12.78
N ILE A 64 9.52 -23.71 -11.92
CA ILE A 64 10.79 -24.41 -11.90
C ILE A 64 10.66 -25.69 -11.07
N GLN A 65 10.28 -26.78 -11.73
CA GLN A 65 10.26 -28.15 -11.14
C GLN A 65 9.38 -28.32 -9.89
N GLN A 66 8.30 -27.54 -9.75
CA GLN A 66 7.47 -27.54 -8.53
C GLN A 66 8.31 -27.23 -7.27
N ALA A 67 9.39 -26.49 -7.43
CA ALA A 67 10.26 -26.13 -6.33
C ALA A 67 9.50 -25.23 -5.35
N LYS A 68 9.73 -25.47 -4.07
CA LYS A 68 9.27 -24.54 -3.03
C LYS A 68 10.28 -23.41 -2.92
N SER A 69 9.79 -22.18 -2.97
CA SER A 69 10.59 -20.99 -2.69
C SER A 69 11.27 -21.12 -1.31
N PRO A 70 12.59 -20.84 -1.21
CA PRO A 70 13.29 -20.78 0.07
C PRO A 70 12.70 -19.74 1.03
N ILE A 71 11.86 -18.83 0.53
CA ILE A 71 11.29 -17.71 1.26
C ILE A 71 9.75 -17.69 1.28
N THR A 72 9.07 -18.81 0.96
CA THR A 72 7.60 -18.91 0.94
C THR A 72 6.92 -18.28 2.16
N ASN A 73 7.44 -18.53 3.37
CA ASN A 73 6.84 -17.98 4.58
C ASN A 73 6.91 -16.43 4.61
N LYS A 74 8.00 -15.84 4.13
CA LYS A 74 8.16 -14.38 4.07
C LYS A 74 7.23 -13.78 3.01
N ASN A 75 7.15 -14.41 1.83
CA ASN A 75 6.26 -13.98 0.76
C ASN A 75 4.80 -14.01 1.21
N ASN A 76 4.36 -15.10 1.86
CA ASN A 76 3.00 -15.19 2.41
C ASN A 76 2.70 -14.11 3.46
N ILE A 77 3.64 -13.82 4.35
CA ILE A 77 3.48 -12.75 5.35
C ILE A 77 3.34 -11.39 4.66
N LEU A 78 4.17 -11.10 3.64
CA LEU A 78 4.09 -9.85 2.87
C LEU A 78 2.75 -9.72 2.14
N THR A 79 2.31 -10.77 1.46
CA THR A 79 0.99 -10.82 0.80
C THR A 79 -0.14 -10.51 1.78
N GLN A 80 -0.12 -11.11 2.98
CA GLN A 80 -1.14 -10.84 4.01
C GLN A 80 -1.09 -9.40 4.56
N MET A 81 0.10 -8.85 4.75
CA MET A 81 0.27 -7.47 5.22
C MET A 81 -0.23 -6.45 4.20
N ILE A 82 -0.02 -6.70 2.91
CA ILE A 82 -0.40 -5.78 1.82
C ILE A 82 -1.88 -5.89 1.48
N PHE A 83 -2.49 -7.06 1.68
CA PHE A 83 -3.89 -7.31 1.34
C PHE A 83 -4.87 -6.35 2.02
N ILE A 84 -4.68 -6.09 3.33
CA ILE A 84 -5.60 -5.21 4.07
C ILE A 84 -5.54 -3.76 3.54
N PRO A 85 -4.37 -3.10 3.46
CA PRO A 85 -4.28 -1.76 2.85
C PRO A 85 -4.80 -1.71 1.41
N LEU A 86 -4.55 -2.76 0.60
CA LEU A 86 -4.98 -2.80 -0.80
C LEU A 86 -6.50 -2.92 -0.94
N ALA A 87 -7.14 -3.71 -0.07
CA ALA A 87 -8.59 -3.78 -0.01
C ALA A 87 -9.18 -2.40 0.35
N LEU A 88 -8.59 -1.71 1.32
CA LEU A 88 -9.03 -0.38 1.76
C LEU A 88 -8.78 0.71 0.70
N SER A 89 -7.77 0.58 -0.17
CA SER A 89 -7.51 1.54 -1.24
C SER A 89 -8.48 1.47 -2.41
N ASN A 90 -9.22 0.36 -2.53
CA ASN A 90 -10.24 0.15 -3.56
C ASN A 90 -11.68 0.41 -3.06
N MET A 91 -11.86 0.84 -1.81
CA MET A 91 -13.14 1.26 -1.22
C MET A 91 -13.39 2.76 -1.36
#